data_AF-A0A817S4A1-F1
#
_entry.id   AF-A0A817S4A1-F1
#
_cell.length_a   1.000
_cell.length_b   1.000
_cell.length_c   1.000
_cell.angle_alpha   90.00
_cell.angle_beta   90.00
_cell.angle_gamma   90.00
#
_symmetry.space_group_name_H-M   'P 1'
#
loop_
_entity.id
_entity.type
_entity.pdbx_description
1 polymer ?
#
loop_
_entity_poly.entity_id
_entity_poly.type
_entity_poly.pdbx_seq_one_letter_code
_entity_poly.pdbx_strand_id
1 'polypeptide(L)'
;MSIDSFFTAVSDITNLNGTGSITGNKGRFKVIHFDEADEVPSISAKEPQDQDRVHEESLQPIESKEIGNNIETDLVVEKEAGFLKNLYDYQGGTFMPIVDDVSKSSSNAELNTLFGVYLPCVQNIIGVIVFIRLYWVIGVSGIIQGMIIIGLCCLCTFLTAISLAAIATNGIVPAGGSYFLISRSLGPAVGGAVGFLFYIGNALAGGLYVLGASEILLKCHLFGPPIENQQSSFNHYRIYGSILLLILGIIVFLGIKIVSRIAPFTLLVVFLSLISILIGIIKSAVAPTYLPICIIEKDNIKHLIKSSILKNNVLRYCHPNATCNGEPCPLHQAVCLNNMSRNINCNDMNNVYLINGIPGLKNSQFSNNLKATYMNEGEIDNGIIVGIFFPSVTGIMAGSNRSGDLKDPSQSIPRGTILAVITTSLIYILIAFLIACSTQGVLLRDRDGLSINQQLVEAAVAWPSPYVIITGALCACFGAGLQW
;
A
#
# COMPACT_ATOMS: atom_id res chain seq x y z
N MET A 1 -5.58 -17.45 -22.98
CA MET A 1 -5.95 -16.03 -23.07
C MET A 1 -4.64 -15.25 -23.11
N SER A 2 -4.41 -14.54 -24.22
CA SER A 2 -3.09 -14.06 -24.67
C SER A 2 -2.54 -12.91 -23.81
N ILE A 3 -1.22 -12.73 -23.83
CA ILE A 3 -0.48 -11.56 -23.33
C ILE A 3 -1.07 -10.24 -23.85
N ASP A 4 -1.76 -10.27 -24.98
CA ASP A 4 -2.44 -9.11 -25.56
C ASP A 4 -3.54 -8.55 -24.64
N SER A 5 -4.31 -9.41 -23.97
CA SER A 5 -5.37 -8.99 -23.04
C SER A 5 -4.81 -8.22 -21.83
N PHE A 6 -3.57 -8.53 -21.45
CA PHE A 6 -2.86 -7.87 -20.35
C PHE A 6 -2.34 -6.48 -20.75
N PHE A 7 -1.82 -6.34 -21.98
CA PHE A 7 -1.44 -5.02 -22.50
C PHE A 7 -2.64 -4.13 -22.79
N THR A 8 -3.80 -4.69 -23.17
CA THR A 8 -5.04 -3.91 -23.32
C THR A 8 -5.49 -3.31 -21.98
N ALA A 9 -5.47 -4.08 -20.89
CA ALA A 9 -5.83 -3.57 -19.56
C ALA A 9 -4.87 -2.47 -19.05
N VAL A 10 -3.58 -2.53 -19.40
CA VAL A 10 -2.60 -1.49 -19.07
C VAL A 10 -2.79 -0.25 -19.97
N SER A 11 -3.12 -0.45 -21.25
CA SER A 11 -3.48 0.60 -22.21
C SER A 11 -4.71 1.39 -21.77
N ASP A 12 -5.74 0.71 -21.28
CA ASP A 12 -7.02 1.32 -20.89
C ASP A 12 -6.89 2.22 -19.63
N ILE A 13 -5.90 1.97 -18.78
CA ILE A 13 -5.57 2.84 -17.65
C ILE A 13 -4.82 4.11 -18.11
N THR A 14 -4.09 4.04 -19.22
CA THR A 14 -3.33 5.18 -19.79
C THR A 14 -4.10 6.03 -20.78
N ASN A 15 -5.21 5.53 -21.35
CA ASN A 15 -6.03 6.21 -22.35
C ASN A 15 -7.35 6.75 -21.77
N LEU A 16 -7.27 7.64 -20.78
CA LEU A 16 -8.34 8.62 -20.51
C LEU A 16 -8.09 9.89 -21.32
N ASN A 17 -8.12 9.76 -22.65
CA ASN A 17 -8.28 10.87 -23.58
C ASN A 17 -8.73 10.30 -24.94
N GLY A 18 -10.04 10.31 -25.20
CA GLY A 18 -10.56 9.94 -26.52
C GLY A 18 -11.97 9.38 -26.55
N THR A 19 -12.96 10.28 -26.54
CA THR A 19 -14.22 10.21 -27.30
C THR A 19 -14.94 8.87 -27.42
N GLY A 20 -15.93 8.64 -26.56
CA GLY A 20 -17.00 7.64 -26.73
C GLY A 20 -18.37 8.31 -26.60
N SER A 21 -19.11 8.35 -27.72
CA SER A 21 -20.46 8.89 -27.87
C SER A 21 -21.48 8.23 -26.93
N ILE A 22 -22.20 9.02 -26.13
CA ILE A 22 -23.45 8.62 -25.48
C ILE A 22 -24.57 9.51 -26.01
N THR A 23 -25.50 8.87 -26.70
CA THR A 23 -26.72 9.43 -27.25
C THR A 23 -27.74 9.73 -26.14
N GLY A 24 -28.10 11.02 -26.01
CA GLY A 24 -29.44 11.50 -25.67
C GLY A 24 -29.98 11.33 -24.25
N ASN A 25 -30.07 12.43 -23.49
CA ASN A 25 -31.39 12.98 -23.13
C ASN A 25 -31.29 14.47 -22.69
N LYS A 26 -32.34 15.22 -23.01
CA LYS A 26 -32.44 16.70 -22.94
C LYS A 26 -32.33 17.26 -21.51
N GLY A 27 -31.48 18.27 -21.31
CA GLY A 27 -31.49 19.18 -20.16
C GLY A 27 -30.69 20.44 -20.48
N ARG A 28 -31.37 21.60 -20.56
CA ARG A 28 -30.83 22.93 -20.92
C ARG A 28 -29.67 23.37 -20.03
N PHE A 29 -28.54 23.73 -20.63
CA PHE A 29 -27.65 24.78 -20.11
C PHE A 29 -27.14 25.65 -21.27
N LYS A 30 -27.12 26.96 -21.03
CA LYS A 30 -26.91 28.04 -22.01
C LYS A 30 -25.40 28.30 -22.13
N VAL A 31 -24.82 28.06 -23.30
CA VAL A 31 -23.42 28.38 -23.63
C VAL A 31 -23.38 29.72 -24.38
N ILE A 32 -22.51 30.62 -23.95
CA ILE A 32 -22.23 31.89 -24.61
C ILE A 32 -21.08 31.63 -25.59
N HIS A 33 -21.33 31.87 -26.89
CA HIS A 33 -20.32 31.84 -27.95
C HIS A 33 -19.50 33.15 -27.94
N PHE A 34 -18.20 33.04 -28.20
CA PHE A 34 -17.42 34.12 -28.79
C PHE A 34 -16.66 33.57 -30.00
N ASP A 35 -16.89 34.22 -31.13
CA ASP A 35 -16.37 33.87 -32.45
C ASP A 35 -14.89 34.24 -32.61
N GLU A 36 -14.28 33.49 -33.51
CA GLU A 36 -12.95 33.57 -34.09
C GLU A 36 -12.79 34.86 -34.92
N ALA A 37 -11.64 35.53 -34.81
CA ALA A 37 -11.28 36.63 -35.70
C ALA A 37 -9.78 36.56 -36.04
N ASP A 38 -9.54 36.56 -37.35
CA ASP A 38 -8.28 36.49 -38.08
C ASP A 38 -7.35 37.72 -37.91
N GLU A 39 -6.15 37.53 -38.47
CA GLU A 39 -5.17 38.50 -38.98
C GLU A 39 -3.96 38.90 -38.10
N VAL A 40 -2.83 38.32 -38.48
CA VAL A 40 -1.44 38.76 -38.24
C VAL A 40 -1.07 39.82 -39.29
N PRO A 41 -0.30 40.86 -38.90
CA PRO A 41 0.74 41.34 -39.80
C PRO A 41 2.12 41.32 -39.14
N SER A 42 3.08 40.86 -39.94
CA SER A 42 4.53 40.95 -39.76
C SER A 42 5.02 42.40 -39.89
N ILE A 43 6.12 42.75 -39.20
CA ILE A 43 7.18 43.65 -39.70
C ILE A 43 8.45 43.47 -38.83
N SER A 44 9.58 43.44 -39.52
CA SER A 44 10.95 43.22 -39.05
C SER A 44 11.67 44.53 -38.69
N ALA A 45 12.56 44.43 -37.70
CA ALA A 45 13.83 45.13 -37.45
C ALA A 45 13.93 46.67 -37.54
N LYS A 46 14.41 47.27 -36.42
CA LYS A 46 15.51 48.26 -36.40
C LYS A 46 16.03 48.50 -34.97
N GLU A 47 17.34 48.30 -34.79
CA GLU A 47 18.12 48.86 -33.66
C GLU A 47 18.19 50.40 -33.75
N PRO A 48 18.50 51.06 -32.62
CA PRO A 48 19.66 51.95 -32.65
C PRO A 48 20.54 51.90 -31.39
N GLN A 49 21.81 52.28 -31.62
CA GLN A 49 22.93 52.45 -30.68
C GLN A 49 22.89 53.79 -29.91
N ASP A 50 23.67 53.80 -28.81
CA ASP A 50 24.46 54.90 -28.21
C ASP A 50 23.76 56.09 -27.51
N GLN A 51 23.98 56.26 -26.18
CA GLN A 51 24.88 57.30 -25.60
C GLN A 51 24.79 57.43 -24.06
N ASP A 52 25.97 57.63 -23.48
CA ASP A 52 26.37 57.91 -22.09
C ASP A 52 25.53 58.94 -21.27
N ARG A 53 25.38 58.71 -19.96
CA ARG A 53 26.09 59.47 -18.88
C ARG A 53 25.60 59.21 -17.45
N VAL A 54 26.59 59.21 -16.58
CA VAL A 54 26.63 59.25 -15.11
C VAL A 54 25.84 60.44 -14.52
N HIS A 55 25.11 60.21 -13.42
CA HIS A 55 25.20 61.06 -12.22
C HIS A 55 24.70 60.34 -10.96
N GLU A 56 25.65 60.15 -10.05
CA GLU A 56 25.50 59.85 -8.63
C GLU A 56 25.01 61.14 -7.93
N GLU A 57 23.94 61.08 -7.14
CA GLU A 57 23.73 62.06 -6.07
C GLU A 57 22.95 61.46 -4.90
N SER A 58 23.63 61.42 -3.76
CA SER A 58 23.17 61.02 -2.43
C SER A 58 22.53 62.19 -1.69
N LEU A 59 21.40 62.00 -1.00
CA LEU A 59 21.12 62.59 0.33
C LEU A 59 19.80 62.06 0.95
N GLN A 60 19.89 61.53 2.18
CA GLN A 60 18.81 61.51 3.20
C GLN A 60 19.03 62.72 4.16
N PRO A 61 18.26 62.98 5.26
CA PRO A 61 16.85 62.63 5.61
C PRO A 61 16.00 63.81 6.18
N ILE A 62 14.68 63.56 6.29
CA ILE A 62 13.68 63.99 7.32
C ILE A 62 13.43 65.50 7.60
N GLU A 63 12.16 65.92 7.44
CA GLU A 63 11.50 66.80 8.42
C GLU A 63 9.99 66.49 8.57
N SER A 64 9.55 66.47 9.82
CA SER A 64 8.23 66.07 10.33
C SER A 64 7.17 67.18 10.27
N LYS A 65 5.91 66.81 10.01
CA LYS A 65 4.75 67.61 10.41
C LYS A 65 3.56 66.71 10.76
N GLU A 66 3.29 66.56 12.05
CA GLU A 66 2.06 65.98 12.61
C GLU A 66 0.89 66.97 12.50
N ILE A 67 -0.30 66.49 12.11
CA ILE A 67 -1.60 66.91 12.66
C ILE A 67 -2.56 65.70 12.64
N GLY A 68 -2.82 65.16 13.83
CA GLY A 68 -4.17 64.91 14.37
C GLY A 68 -5.02 63.72 13.90
N ASN A 69 -5.04 62.68 14.76
CA ASN A 69 -6.22 61.96 15.28
C ASN A 69 -7.09 61.13 14.32
N ASN A 70 -6.90 59.80 14.35
CA ASN A 70 -7.95 58.79 14.59
C ASN A 70 -7.33 57.39 14.76
N ILE A 71 -7.03 57.02 16.00
CA ILE A 71 -6.47 55.71 16.38
C ILE A 71 -7.64 54.83 16.80
N GLU A 72 -8.28 54.13 15.85
CA GLU A 72 -8.97 52.85 16.11
C GLU A 72 -9.46 52.08 14.86
N THR A 73 -9.33 52.63 13.64
CA THR A 73 -9.80 51.97 12.41
C THR A 73 -8.73 51.36 11.51
N ASP A 74 -7.44 51.54 11.80
CA ASP A 74 -6.34 51.09 10.91
C ASP A 74 -5.76 49.70 11.26
N LEU A 75 -6.16 49.08 12.37
CA LEU A 75 -5.63 47.78 12.82
C LEU A 75 -6.27 46.55 12.14
N VAL A 76 -7.37 46.74 11.41
CA VAL A 76 -8.07 45.64 10.70
C VAL A 76 -7.68 45.59 9.21
N VAL A 77 -7.33 46.73 8.60
CA VAL A 77 -6.97 46.82 7.17
C VAL A 77 -5.57 46.25 6.89
N GLU A 78 -4.65 46.33 7.85
CA GLU A 78 -3.27 45.83 7.67
C GLU A 78 -3.18 44.28 7.66
N LYS A 79 -4.11 43.60 8.34
CA LYS A 79 -4.16 42.12 8.39
C LYS A 79 -4.75 41.48 7.15
N GLU A 80 -5.72 42.11 6.49
CA GLU A 80 -6.30 41.61 5.24
C GLU A 80 -5.43 41.94 4.02
N ALA A 81 -4.73 43.09 4.04
CA ALA A 81 -3.77 43.43 3.00
C ALA A 81 -2.57 42.46 2.97
N GLY A 82 -2.10 41.98 4.13
CA GLY A 82 -1.03 40.96 4.19
C GLY A 82 -1.45 39.59 3.63
N PHE A 83 -2.70 39.19 3.84
CA PHE A 83 -3.24 37.92 3.32
C PHE A 83 -3.51 37.99 1.80
N LEU A 84 -4.06 39.10 1.32
CA LEU A 84 -4.30 39.31 -0.11
C LEU A 84 -2.99 39.55 -0.88
N LYS A 85 -1.98 40.16 -0.27
CA LYS A 85 -0.64 40.31 -0.86
C LYS A 85 0.07 38.95 -1.02
N ASN A 86 -0.09 38.04 -0.04
CA ASN A 86 0.38 36.65 -0.15
C ASN A 86 -0.37 35.84 -1.22
N LEU A 87 -1.59 36.23 -1.58
CA LEU A 87 -2.35 35.60 -2.68
C LEU A 87 -1.99 36.20 -4.05
N TYR A 88 -1.65 37.50 -4.11
CA TYR A 88 -1.25 38.16 -5.35
C TYR A 88 0.18 37.77 -5.80
N ASP A 89 1.10 37.56 -4.84
CA ASP A 89 2.45 37.02 -5.12
C ASP A 89 2.42 35.55 -5.59
N TYR A 90 1.27 34.87 -5.51
CA TYR A 90 1.10 33.50 -6.01
C TYR A 90 0.69 33.44 -7.50
N GLN A 91 0.32 34.57 -8.12
CA GLN A 91 -0.10 34.63 -9.52
C GLN A 91 0.97 35.16 -10.49
N GLY A 92 2.12 35.61 -10.01
CA GLY A 92 3.27 35.97 -10.82
C GLY A 92 4.40 34.96 -10.64
N GLY A 93 4.77 34.24 -11.71
CA GLY A 93 5.88 33.31 -11.74
C GLY A 93 7.26 33.96 -11.63
N THR A 94 7.53 34.69 -10.55
CA THR A 94 8.87 35.16 -10.20
C THR A 94 9.45 34.28 -9.10
N PHE A 95 10.61 33.70 -9.43
CA PHE A 95 11.52 33.03 -8.52
C PHE A 95 11.51 33.70 -7.14
N MET A 96 11.23 32.92 -6.09
CA MET A 96 11.44 33.37 -4.72
C MET A 96 12.90 33.87 -4.63
N PRO A 97 13.16 35.11 -4.16
CA PRO A 97 14.53 35.56 -3.99
C PRO A 97 15.21 34.58 -3.04
N ILE A 98 16.46 34.24 -3.36
CA ILE A 98 17.34 33.52 -2.45
C ILE A 98 17.51 34.46 -1.24
N VAL A 99 16.64 34.31 -0.25
CA VAL A 99 16.97 34.75 1.10
C VAL A 99 18.03 33.77 1.54
N ASP A 100 19.28 34.24 1.54
CA ASP A 100 20.41 33.58 2.17
C ASP A 100 20.17 33.48 3.68
N ASP A 101 19.22 32.64 4.09
CA ASP A 101 19.22 32.01 5.42
C ASP A 101 20.18 30.81 5.38
N VAL A 102 21.41 31.06 4.91
CA VAL A 102 22.54 30.21 5.25
C VAL A 102 22.98 30.64 6.65
N SER A 103 22.88 29.68 7.58
CA SER A 103 23.38 29.72 8.96
C SER A 103 22.43 30.20 10.08
N LYS A 104 21.29 29.53 10.21
CA LYS A 104 21.09 28.81 11.48
C LYS A 104 21.25 27.33 11.20
N SER A 105 22.47 26.86 11.43
CA SER A 105 22.73 25.45 11.68
C SER A 105 21.68 24.95 12.67
N SER A 106 20.79 24.07 12.22
CA SER A 106 20.40 22.96 13.07
C SER A 106 21.70 22.23 13.38
N SER A 107 22.36 22.63 14.48
CA SER A 107 23.24 21.72 15.19
C SER A 107 22.34 20.55 15.57
N ASN A 108 22.35 19.51 14.74
CA ASN A 108 21.96 18.10 14.95
C ASN A 108 21.41 17.42 13.67
N ALA A 109 21.86 17.76 12.45
CA ALA A 109 21.67 16.87 11.29
C ALA A 109 22.57 15.62 11.44
N GLU A 110 22.12 14.65 12.23
CA GLU A 110 22.90 13.48 12.68
C GLU A 110 22.50 12.17 12.00
N LEU A 111 21.40 12.14 11.22
CA LEU A 111 20.90 10.88 10.67
C LEU A 111 21.71 10.43 9.45
N ASN A 112 22.26 9.22 9.57
CA ASN A 112 22.89 8.49 8.47
C ASN A 112 21.85 7.95 7.49
N THR A 113 22.29 7.63 6.27
CA THR A 113 21.44 7.06 5.20
C THR A 113 20.63 5.83 5.66
N LEU A 114 21.23 4.97 6.49
CA LEU A 114 20.57 3.76 6.99
C LEU A 114 19.35 4.08 7.86
N PHE A 115 19.53 4.92 8.89
CA PHE A 115 18.49 5.23 9.86
C PHE A 115 17.52 6.31 9.39
N GLY A 116 17.99 7.24 8.57
CA GLY A 116 17.19 8.36 8.09
C GLY A 116 16.36 8.05 6.85
N VAL A 117 16.82 7.15 5.97
CA VAL A 117 16.15 6.85 4.68
C VAL A 117 15.80 5.37 4.54
N TYR A 118 16.80 4.47 4.61
CA TYR A 118 16.61 3.06 4.29
C TYR A 118 15.59 2.37 5.22
N LEU A 119 15.79 2.46 6.53
CA LEU A 119 14.90 1.79 7.51
C LEU A 119 13.46 2.35 7.46
N PRO A 120 13.22 3.67 7.42
CA PRO A 120 11.87 4.20 7.20
C PRO A 120 11.23 3.76 5.87
N CYS A 121 11.98 3.72 4.77
CA CYS A 121 11.48 3.20 3.49
C CYS A 121 11.08 1.73 3.59
N VAL A 122 11.95 0.87 4.14
CA VAL A 122 11.65 -0.55 4.30
C VAL A 122 10.43 -0.77 5.20
N GLN A 123 10.30 0.00 6.30
CA GLN A 123 9.17 -0.10 7.21
C GLN A 123 7.83 0.22 6.54
N ASN A 124 7.81 1.18 5.62
CA ASN A 124 6.58 1.62 4.96
C ASN A 124 6.27 0.84 3.68
N ILE A 125 7.26 0.18 3.09
CA ILE A 125 7.05 -0.78 2.00
C ILE A 125 6.57 -2.13 2.57
N ILE A 126 7.25 -2.67 3.58
CA ILE A 126 6.89 -3.96 4.21
C ILE A 126 5.66 -3.76 5.11
N GLY A 127 4.50 -3.73 4.47
CA GLY A 127 3.22 -3.57 5.11
C GLY A 127 2.56 -4.89 5.49
N VAL A 128 1.32 -4.80 5.96
CA VAL A 128 0.48 -5.95 6.34
C VAL A 128 0.22 -6.91 5.16
N ILE A 129 0.18 -6.40 3.93
CA ILE A 129 -0.20 -7.17 2.73
C ILE A 129 0.71 -8.39 2.52
N VAL A 130 1.99 -8.28 2.86
CA VAL A 130 2.92 -9.40 2.75
C VAL A 130 2.44 -10.60 3.57
N PHE A 131 1.83 -10.37 4.74
CA PHE A 131 1.38 -11.42 5.65
C PHE A 131 -0.01 -11.98 5.36
N ILE A 132 -0.93 -11.12 4.89
CA ILE A 132 -2.36 -11.46 4.79
C ILE A 132 -2.86 -11.70 3.37
N ARG A 133 -2.11 -11.30 2.34
CA ARG A 133 -2.58 -11.37 0.94
C ARG A 133 -1.56 -11.93 -0.04
N LEU A 134 -0.25 -11.89 0.22
CA LEU A 134 0.77 -12.37 -0.72
C LEU A 134 0.52 -13.83 -1.15
N TYR A 135 0.30 -14.72 -0.18
CA TYR A 135 -0.01 -16.12 -0.43
C TYR A 135 -1.29 -16.32 -1.27
N TRP A 136 -2.29 -15.46 -1.11
CA TRP A 136 -3.56 -15.55 -1.84
C TRP A 136 -3.42 -15.06 -3.28
N VAL A 137 -2.69 -13.96 -3.48
CA VAL A 137 -2.34 -13.43 -4.80
C VAL A 137 -1.65 -14.52 -5.65
N ILE A 138 -0.62 -15.18 -5.10
CA ILE A 138 0.09 -16.25 -5.81
C ILE A 138 -0.76 -17.53 -5.95
N GLY A 139 -1.67 -17.79 -5.01
CA GLY A 139 -2.58 -18.94 -5.05
C GLY A 139 -3.65 -18.87 -6.15
N VAL A 140 -4.15 -17.66 -6.45
CA VAL A 140 -5.15 -17.42 -7.51
C VAL A 140 -4.47 -17.27 -8.87
N SER A 141 -3.45 -16.42 -8.98
CA SER A 141 -2.73 -16.20 -10.25
C SER A 141 -1.82 -17.37 -10.66
N GLY A 142 -1.47 -18.27 -9.73
CA GLY A 142 -0.44 -19.28 -9.97
C GLY A 142 0.96 -18.65 -10.05
N ILE A 143 1.97 -19.52 -10.08
CA ILE A 143 3.38 -19.08 -9.95
C ILE A 143 3.79 -18.16 -11.10
N ILE A 144 3.57 -18.55 -12.35
CA ILE A 144 4.10 -17.79 -13.50
C ILE A 144 3.48 -16.39 -13.55
N GLN A 145 2.15 -16.32 -13.52
CA GLN A 145 1.45 -15.06 -13.68
C GLN A 145 1.57 -14.18 -12.43
N GLY A 146 1.55 -14.76 -11.22
CA GLY A 146 1.76 -14.00 -10.00
C GLY A 146 3.16 -13.39 -9.91
N MET A 147 4.20 -14.11 -10.36
CA MET A 147 5.56 -13.56 -10.42
C MET A 147 5.69 -12.42 -11.43
N ILE A 148 5.00 -12.49 -12.57
CA ILE A 148 4.93 -11.38 -13.53
C ILE A 148 4.25 -10.16 -12.90
N ILE A 149 3.11 -10.34 -12.23
CA ILE A 149 2.37 -9.25 -11.56
C ILE A 149 3.25 -8.58 -10.49
N ILE A 150 3.87 -9.37 -9.61
CA ILE A 150 4.77 -8.85 -8.56
C ILE A 150 5.96 -8.13 -9.20
N GLY A 151 6.59 -8.73 -10.22
CA GLY A 151 7.71 -8.15 -10.94
C GLY A 151 7.38 -6.82 -11.61
N LEU A 152 6.22 -6.69 -12.23
CA LEU A 152 5.77 -5.44 -12.85
C LEU A 152 5.50 -4.33 -11.82
N CYS A 153 4.90 -4.67 -10.68
CA CYS A 153 4.71 -3.72 -9.58
C CYS A 153 6.06 -3.24 -9.02
N CYS A 154 7.02 -4.15 -8.86
CA CYS A 154 8.38 -3.82 -8.42
C CYS A 154 9.13 -2.97 -9.46
N LEU A 155 8.97 -3.25 -10.76
CA LEU A 155 9.58 -2.47 -11.83
C LEU A 155 9.04 -1.03 -11.86
N CYS A 156 7.72 -0.85 -11.75
CA CYS A 156 7.09 0.45 -11.70
C CYS A 156 7.63 1.31 -10.55
N THR A 157 7.74 0.72 -9.36
CA THR A 157 8.24 1.43 -8.17
C THR A 157 9.75 1.68 -8.22
N PHE A 158 10.52 0.77 -8.83
CA PHE A 158 11.94 0.98 -9.09
C PHE A 158 12.19 2.15 -10.05
N LEU A 159 11.46 2.23 -11.16
CA LEU A 159 11.54 3.37 -12.08
C LEU A 159 11.14 4.68 -11.38
N THR A 160 10.10 4.64 -10.54
CA THR A 160 9.68 5.79 -9.73
C THR A 160 10.77 6.22 -8.74
N ALA A 161 11.49 5.27 -8.13
CA ALA A 161 12.60 5.54 -7.23
C ALA A 161 13.80 6.20 -7.95
N ILE A 162 14.08 5.81 -9.21
CA ILE A 162 15.10 6.47 -10.03
C ILE A 162 14.69 7.91 -10.34
N SER A 163 13.43 8.15 -10.70
CA SER A 163 12.91 9.50 -10.90
C SER A 163 13.02 10.34 -9.63
N LEU A 164 12.66 9.78 -8.47
CA LEU A 164 12.82 10.46 -7.17
C LEU A 164 14.28 10.75 -6.85
N ALA A 165 15.20 9.84 -7.18
CA ALA A 165 16.63 10.05 -7.01
C ALA A 165 17.13 11.22 -7.85
N ALA A 166 16.69 11.34 -9.12
CA ALA A 166 17.04 12.47 -9.98
C ALA A 166 16.53 13.80 -9.41
N ILE A 167 15.30 13.83 -8.88
CA ILE A 167 14.74 15.03 -8.23
C ILE A 167 15.57 15.39 -6.98
N ALA A 168 15.92 14.41 -6.14
CA ALA A 168 16.69 14.64 -4.93
C ALA A 168 18.14 15.12 -5.17
N THR A 169 18.70 14.85 -6.35
CA THR A 169 20.02 15.36 -6.76
C THR A 169 19.97 16.73 -7.45
N ASN A 170 18.76 17.19 -7.81
CA ASN A 170 18.59 18.46 -8.53
C ASN A 170 18.44 19.63 -7.55
N GLY A 171 19.57 20.28 -7.25
CA GLY A 171 19.63 21.49 -6.43
C GLY A 171 19.86 21.23 -4.94
N ILE A 172 19.65 22.27 -4.14
CA ILE A 172 19.78 22.19 -2.67
C ILE A 172 18.53 21.55 -2.11
N VAL A 173 18.67 20.42 -1.39
CA VAL A 173 17.54 19.72 -0.78
C VAL A 173 17.07 20.51 0.44
N PRO A 174 15.84 21.09 0.41
CA PRO A 174 15.34 21.85 1.54
C PRO A 174 14.94 20.94 2.70
N ALA A 175 15.04 21.46 3.91
CA ALA A 175 14.46 20.86 5.10
C ALA A 175 12.93 21.05 5.06
N GLY A 176 12.20 20.06 4.51
CA GLY A 176 10.74 20.13 4.37
C GLY A 176 10.06 18.83 3.97
N GLY A 177 10.80 17.74 3.78
CA GLY A 177 10.23 16.47 3.38
C GLY A 177 10.00 16.33 1.88
N SER A 178 9.21 15.30 1.50
CA SER A 178 8.93 14.94 0.10
C SER A 178 8.21 16.03 -0.70
N TYR A 179 7.21 16.70 -0.11
CA TYR A 179 6.43 17.74 -0.78
C TYR A 179 7.31 18.93 -1.20
N PHE A 180 8.10 19.49 -0.27
CA PHE A 180 8.98 20.62 -0.54
C PHE A 180 10.10 20.26 -1.52
N LEU A 181 10.57 19.02 -1.49
CA LEU A 181 11.55 18.51 -2.45
C LEU A 181 10.96 18.51 -3.87
N ILE A 182 9.72 18.05 -4.05
CA ILE A 182 9.06 17.97 -5.37
C ILE A 182 8.66 19.36 -5.88
N SER A 183 8.02 20.19 -5.04
CA SER A 183 7.50 21.50 -5.45
C SER A 183 8.61 22.47 -5.85
N ARG A 184 9.79 22.36 -5.25
CA ARG A 184 10.95 23.19 -5.60
C ARG A 184 11.57 22.79 -6.94
N SER A 185 11.66 21.49 -7.23
CA SER A 185 12.30 21.00 -8.45
C SER A 185 11.37 21.00 -9.68
N LEU A 186 10.07 20.79 -9.50
CA LEU A 186 9.08 20.70 -10.60
C LEU A 186 8.13 21.91 -10.67
N GLY A 187 8.20 22.83 -9.70
CA GLY A 187 7.33 24.00 -9.61
C GLY A 187 6.06 23.76 -8.79
N PRO A 188 5.38 24.86 -8.37
CA PRO A 188 4.29 24.81 -7.41
C PRO A 188 3.02 24.12 -7.94
N ALA A 189 2.73 24.22 -9.25
CA ALA A 189 1.54 23.58 -9.84
C ALA A 189 1.64 22.04 -9.79
N VAL A 190 2.77 21.48 -10.22
CA VAL A 190 3.02 20.03 -10.16
C VAL A 190 3.15 19.56 -8.71
N GLY A 191 3.88 20.31 -7.89
CA GLY A 191 4.03 20.03 -6.46
C GLY A 191 2.69 19.99 -5.71
N GLY A 192 1.79 20.95 -5.98
CA GLY A 192 0.45 20.99 -5.40
C GLY A 192 -0.42 19.80 -5.79
N ALA A 193 -0.47 19.45 -7.08
CA ALA A 193 -1.27 18.32 -7.57
C ALA A 193 -0.75 16.98 -7.01
N VAL A 194 0.57 16.74 -7.07
CA VAL A 194 1.19 15.51 -6.54
C VAL A 194 1.03 15.45 -5.02
N GLY A 195 1.21 16.56 -4.31
CA GLY A 195 1.05 16.64 -2.85
C GLY A 195 -0.37 16.31 -2.40
N PHE A 196 -1.38 16.81 -3.10
CA PHE A 196 -2.78 16.50 -2.79
C PHE A 196 -3.12 15.02 -3.00
N LEU A 197 -2.69 14.44 -4.12
CA LEU A 197 -2.86 13.00 -4.39
C LEU A 197 -2.13 12.14 -3.36
N PHE A 198 -0.92 12.54 -2.97
CA PHE A 198 -0.14 11.86 -1.95
C PHE A 198 -0.82 11.92 -0.58
N TYR A 199 -1.40 13.07 -0.20
CA TYR A 199 -2.17 13.20 1.05
C TYR A 199 -3.37 12.25 1.10
N ILE A 200 -4.19 12.20 0.05
CA ILE A 200 -5.33 11.27 -0.01
C ILE A 200 -4.84 9.82 0.02
N GLY A 201 -3.79 9.50 -0.73
CA GLY A 201 -3.19 8.18 -0.76
C GLY A 201 -2.75 7.71 0.63
N ASN A 202 -2.09 8.57 1.39
CA ASN A 202 -1.62 8.27 2.75
C ASN A 202 -2.78 8.10 3.72
N ALA A 203 -3.82 8.94 3.64
CA ALA A 203 -5.01 8.82 4.48
C ALA A 203 -5.74 7.48 4.26
N LEU A 204 -5.88 7.06 2.99
CA LEU A 204 -6.47 5.76 2.65
C LEU A 204 -5.56 4.59 3.06
N ALA A 205 -4.24 4.74 2.93
CA ALA A 205 -3.27 3.75 3.40
C ALA A 205 -3.35 3.56 4.93
N GLY A 206 -3.49 4.64 5.71
CA GLY A 206 -3.73 4.57 7.15
C GLY A 206 -4.97 3.71 7.47
N GLY A 207 -6.07 3.92 6.74
CA GLY A 207 -7.27 3.09 6.85
C GLY A 207 -7.04 1.62 6.51
N LEU A 208 -6.26 1.33 5.45
CA LEU A 208 -5.88 -0.03 5.07
C LEU A 208 -5.09 -0.75 6.17
N TYR A 209 -4.13 -0.09 6.81
CA TYR A 209 -3.34 -0.67 7.90
C TYR A 209 -4.19 -0.94 9.15
N VAL A 210 -5.13 -0.05 9.48
CA VAL A 210 -6.08 -0.25 10.59
C VAL A 210 -7.03 -1.42 10.31
N LEU A 211 -7.53 -1.55 9.07
CA LEU A 211 -8.35 -2.70 8.66
C LEU A 211 -7.55 -4.00 8.68
N GLY A 212 -6.28 -3.98 8.25
CA GLY A 212 -5.39 -5.13 8.36
C GLY A 212 -5.16 -5.55 9.82
N ALA A 213 -4.97 -4.59 10.71
CA ALA A 213 -4.81 -4.84 12.14
C ALA A 213 -6.07 -5.47 12.75
N SER A 214 -7.25 -4.95 12.41
CA SER A 214 -8.52 -5.50 12.92
C SER A 214 -8.77 -6.92 12.42
N GLU A 215 -8.37 -7.24 11.18
CA GLU A 215 -8.42 -8.61 10.66
C GLU A 215 -7.53 -9.57 11.45
N ILE A 216 -6.31 -9.15 11.78
CA ILE A 216 -5.39 -10.00 12.53
C ILE A 216 -5.86 -10.16 13.99
N LEU A 217 -6.39 -9.10 14.61
CA LEU A 217 -6.92 -9.17 15.98
C LEU A 217 -8.14 -10.10 16.08
N LEU A 218 -9.04 -10.05 15.10
CA LEU A 218 -10.23 -10.93 15.05
C LEU A 218 -9.87 -12.39 14.79
N LYS A 219 -8.80 -12.65 14.03
CA LYS A 219 -8.26 -14.00 13.81
C LYS A 219 -7.49 -14.52 15.02
N CYS A 220 -7.02 -13.64 15.91
CA CYS A 220 -6.40 -14.03 17.16
C CYS A 220 -7.46 -14.48 18.16
N HIS A 221 -7.38 -15.74 18.62
CA HIS A 221 -8.29 -16.32 19.64
C HIS A 221 -8.33 -15.53 20.98
N LEU A 222 -7.50 -14.51 21.13
CA LEU A 222 -7.39 -13.67 22.33
C LEU A 222 -8.63 -12.77 22.55
N PHE A 223 -9.40 -12.42 21.50
CA PHE A 223 -10.48 -11.43 21.58
C PHE A 223 -11.90 -11.96 21.31
N GLY A 224 -12.09 -13.27 21.18
CA GLY A 224 -13.42 -13.88 21.16
C GLY A 224 -13.55 -15.15 20.30
N PRO A 225 -14.70 -15.86 20.40
CA PRO A 225 -14.98 -17.02 19.59
C PRO A 225 -15.14 -16.65 18.10
N PRO A 226 -14.86 -17.60 17.19
CA PRO A 226 -14.87 -17.36 15.75
C PRO A 226 -16.29 -17.05 15.24
N ILE A 227 -16.47 -15.87 14.63
CA ILE A 227 -17.78 -15.38 14.18
C ILE A 227 -18.24 -16.16 12.93
N GLU A 228 -19.47 -16.66 12.95
CA GLU A 228 -20.01 -17.56 11.90
C GLU A 228 -20.75 -16.82 10.76
N ASN A 229 -21.23 -15.59 10.98
CA ASN A 229 -22.07 -14.88 10.00
C ASN A 229 -21.31 -13.75 9.27
N GLN A 230 -21.41 -13.72 7.94
CA GLN A 230 -20.72 -12.72 7.09
C GLN A 230 -21.14 -11.27 7.40
N GLN A 231 -22.43 -11.03 7.64
CA GLN A 231 -22.95 -9.72 8.05
C GLN A 231 -22.40 -9.26 9.41
N SER A 232 -22.30 -10.21 10.35
CA SER A 232 -21.74 -9.95 11.68
C SER A 232 -20.27 -9.59 11.57
N SER A 233 -19.51 -10.30 10.72
CA SER A 233 -18.08 -10.05 10.49
C SER A 233 -17.79 -8.59 10.08
N PHE A 234 -18.60 -8.01 9.17
CA PHE A 234 -18.44 -6.60 8.77
C PHE A 234 -18.64 -5.61 9.92
N ASN A 235 -19.63 -5.84 10.77
CA ASN A 235 -19.86 -4.97 11.93
C ASN A 235 -18.71 -5.05 12.94
N HIS A 236 -18.12 -6.24 13.11
CA HIS A 236 -16.94 -6.39 13.97
C HIS A 236 -15.73 -5.65 13.40
N TYR A 237 -15.43 -5.78 12.10
CA TYR A 237 -14.34 -5.00 11.47
C TYR A 237 -14.50 -3.50 11.67
N ARG A 238 -15.74 -2.98 11.58
CA ARG A 238 -16.04 -1.56 11.83
C ARG A 238 -15.78 -1.15 13.28
N ILE A 239 -16.25 -1.93 14.25
CA ILE A 239 -16.09 -1.59 15.68
C ILE A 239 -14.60 -1.64 16.07
N TYR A 240 -13.90 -2.75 15.77
CA TYR A 240 -12.49 -2.88 16.10
C TYR A 240 -11.62 -1.87 15.34
N GLY A 241 -11.93 -1.61 14.07
CA GLY A 241 -11.25 -0.59 13.27
C GLY A 241 -11.40 0.81 13.87
N SER A 242 -12.61 1.22 14.26
CA SER A 242 -12.85 2.53 14.89
C SER A 242 -12.14 2.68 16.24
N ILE A 243 -12.11 1.63 17.06
CA ILE A 243 -11.38 1.63 18.34
C ILE A 243 -9.88 1.77 18.10
N LEU A 244 -9.31 0.99 17.17
CA LEU A 244 -7.89 1.08 16.82
C LEU A 244 -7.52 2.44 16.26
N LEU A 245 -8.35 3.02 15.38
CA LEU A 245 -8.13 4.34 14.82
C LEU A 245 -8.10 5.41 15.91
N LEU A 246 -9.01 5.34 16.88
CA LEU A 246 -9.04 6.26 18.02
C LEU A 246 -7.78 6.12 18.89
N ILE A 247 -7.32 4.90 19.17
CA ILE A 247 -6.08 4.65 19.92
C ILE A 247 -4.86 5.21 19.17
N LEU A 248 -4.74 4.92 17.88
CA LEU A 248 -3.65 5.44 17.05
C LEU A 248 -3.68 6.98 16.99
N GLY A 249 -4.86 7.57 16.85
CA GLY A 249 -5.04 9.02 16.90
C GLY A 249 -4.55 9.63 18.22
N ILE A 250 -4.91 9.05 19.37
CA ILE A 250 -4.43 9.49 20.68
C ILE A 250 -2.90 9.39 20.78
N ILE A 251 -2.30 8.30 20.30
CA ILE A 251 -0.84 8.12 20.31
C ILE A 251 -0.15 9.22 19.49
N VAL A 252 -0.69 9.54 18.31
CA VAL A 252 -0.16 10.62 17.47
C VAL A 252 -0.30 11.98 18.16
N PHE A 253 -1.43 12.25 18.83
CA PHE A 253 -1.63 13.49 19.61
C PHE A 253 -0.67 13.63 20.80
N LEU A 254 -0.30 12.53 21.47
CA LEU A 254 0.67 12.54 22.57
C LEU A 254 2.10 12.89 22.11
N GLY A 255 2.38 12.79 20.81
CA GLY A 255 3.57 13.34 20.19
C GLY A 255 4.40 12.34 19.40
N ILE A 256 4.88 12.79 18.23
CA ILE A 256 5.62 11.98 17.25
C ILE A 256 6.97 11.44 17.75
N LYS A 257 7.52 12.01 18.83
CA LYS A 257 8.81 11.58 19.43
C LYS A 257 8.75 10.14 19.97
N ILE A 258 7.58 9.71 20.47
CA ILE A 258 7.39 8.34 20.96
C ILE A 258 7.38 7.38 19.78
N VAL A 259 6.66 7.73 18.71
CA VAL A 259 6.52 6.94 17.48
C VAL A 259 7.88 6.72 16.82
N SER A 260 8.69 7.76 16.68
CA SER A 260 10.01 7.65 16.04
C SER A 260 10.98 6.77 16.82
N ARG A 261 10.85 6.70 18.15
CA ARG A 261 11.66 5.84 19.02
C ARG A 261 11.25 4.37 18.97
N ILE A 262 9.96 4.08 18.75
CA ILE A 262 9.41 2.71 18.68
C ILE A 262 9.57 2.11 17.28
N ALA A 263 9.59 2.92 16.22
CA ALA A 263 9.69 2.48 14.83
C ALA A 263 10.79 1.43 14.52
N PRO A 264 12.05 1.56 14.98
CA PRO A 264 13.08 0.54 14.71
C PRO A 264 12.80 -0.79 15.42
N PHE A 265 12.15 -0.76 16.58
CA PHE A 265 11.74 -1.97 17.29
C PHE A 265 10.63 -2.71 16.53
N THR A 266 9.61 -1.99 16.04
CA THR A 266 8.56 -2.61 15.22
C THR A 266 9.13 -3.21 13.93
N LEU A 267 10.08 -2.52 13.30
CA LEU A 267 10.79 -3.03 12.12
C LEU A 267 11.55 -4.33 12.42
N LEU A 268 12.27 -4.39 13.56
CA LEU A 268 13.00 -5.59 13.95
C LEU A 268 12.07 -6.80 14.08
N VAL A 269 10.91 -6.64 14.72
CA VAL A 269 9.92 -7.72 14.86
C VAL A 269 9.40 -8.18 13.50
N VAL A 270 9.14 -7.24 12.57
CA VAL A 270 8.72 -7.56 11.20
C VAL A 270 9.81 -8.37 10.49
N PHE A 271 11.08 -7.95 10.54
CA PHE A 271 12.18 -8.71 9.94
C PHE A 271 12.31 -10.12 10.52
N LEU A 272 12.22 -10.28 11.84
CA LEU A 272 12.25 -11.59 12.49
C LEU A 272 11.09 -12.49 12.04
N SER A 273 9.90 -11.92 11.82
CA SER A 273 8.76 -12.68 11.30
C SER A 273 8.97 -13.14 9.85
N LEU A 274 9.58 -12.32 8.99
CA LEU A 274 9.92 -12.72 7.62
C LEU A 274 10.97 -13.85 7.60
N ILE A 275 11.98 -13.76 8.46
CA ILE A 275 12.98 -14.83 8.62
C ILE A 275 12.31 -16.12 9.15
N SER A 276 11.34 -16.01 10.07
CA SER A 276 10.57 -17.15 10.58
C SER A 276 9.77 -17.87 9.48
N ILE A 277 9.21 -17.12 8.52
CA ILE A 277 8.56 -17.70 7.33
C ILE A 277 9.58 -18.49 6.49
N LEU A 278 10.73 -17.88 6.18
CA LEU A 278 11.77 -18.53 5.38
C LEU A 278 12.30 -19.81 6.05
N ILE A 279 12.61 -19.77 7.34
CA ILE A 279 13.05 -20.94 8.12
C ILE A 279 11.95 -22.00 8.15
N GLY A 280 10.69 -21.61 8.31
CA GLY A 280 9.54 -22.52 8.27
C GLY A 280 9.43 -23.29 6.96
N ILE A 281 9.61 -22.60 5.82
CA ILE A 281 9.59 -23.23 4.49
C ILE A 281 10.77 -24.19 4.31
N ILE A 282 11.98 -23.78 4.70
CA ILE A 282 13.18 -24.64 4.60
C ILE A 282 13.01 -25.88 5.49
N LYS A 283 12.49 -25.73 6.71
CA LYS A 283 12.19 -26.85 7.59
C LYS A 283 11.17 -27.80 6.95
N SER A 284 10.13 -27.26 6.33
CA SER A 284 9.11 -28.04 5.62
C SER A 284 9.68 -28.86 4.45
N ALA A 285 10.82 -28.43 3.87
CA ALA A 285 11.55 -29.21 2.87
C ALA A 285 12.17 -30.49 3.45
N VAL A 286 12.67 -30.42 4.69
CA VAL A 286 13.35 -31.53 5.38
C VAL A 286 12.32 -32.45 6.06
N ALA A 287 11.38 -31.85 6.80
CA ALA A 287 10.34 -32.54 7.53
C ALA A 287 8.99 -31.85 7.27
N PRO A 288 8.07 -32.49 6.52
CA PRO A 288 6.81 -31.86 6.15
C PRO A 288 5.96 -31.57 7.39
N THR A 289 5.42 -30.36 7.47
CA THR A 289 4.48 -29.97 8.53
C THR A 289 3.15 -30.69 8.29
N TYR A 290 2.69 -31.48 9.26
CA TYR A 290 1.39 -32.14 9.16
C TYR A 290 0.26 -31.16 9.49
N LEU A 291 -0.41 -30.66 8.45
CA LEU A 291 -1.57 -29.79 8.51
C LEU A 291 -2.71 -30.43 7.68
N PRO A 292 -3.55 -31.29 8.29
CA PRO A 292 -4.60 -31.97 7.56
C PRO A 292 -5.69 -30.99 7.12
N ILE A 293 -5.97 -30.95 5.82
CA ILE A 293 -7.09 -30.19 5.25
C ILE A 293 -8.06 -31.13 4.55
N CYS A 294 -9.35 -30.81 4.63
CA CYS A 294 -10.43 -31.58 4.03
C CYS A 294 -10.74 -31.06 2.63
N ILE A 295 -10.67 -31.94 1.64
CA ILE A 295 -11.02 -31.59 0.26
C ILE A 295 -12.09 -32.50 -0.30
N ILE A 296 -12.87 -31.95 -1.21
CA ILE A 296 -13.85 -32.65 -2.02
C ILE A 296 -13.49 -32.49 -3.49
N GLU A 297 -13.49 -33.60 -4.22
CA GLU A 297 -13.19 -33.60 -5.64
C GLU A 297 -14.46 -33.73 -6.46
N LYS A 298 -14.75 -32.68 -7.24
CA LYS A 298 -15.90 -32.59 -8.14
C LYS A 298 -15.40 -32.21 -9.54
N ASP A 299 -15.78 -32.99 -10.55
CA ASP A 299 -15.37 -32.74 -11.95
C ASP A 299 -13.84 -32.58 -12.15
N ASN A 300 -13.03 -33.37 -11.43
CA ASN A 300 -11.55 -33.28 -11.37
C ASN A 300 -11.00 -31.96 -10.79
N ILE A 301 -11.84 -31.14 -10.16
CA ILE A 301 -11.46 -29.92 -9.46
C ILE A 301 -11.52 -30.18 -7.96
N LYS A 302 -10.42 -29.82 -7.28
CA LYS A 302 -10.31 -29.93 -5.82
C LYS A 302 -10.91 -28.69 -5.18
N HIS A 303 -12.00 -28.87 -4.45
CA HIS A 303 -12.63 -27.81 -3.66
C HIS A 303 -12.29 -27.99 -2.19
N LEU A 304 -11.96 -26.88 -1.54
CA LEU A 304 -11.66 -26.84 -0.11
C LEU A 304 -12.98 -26.67 0.65
N ILE A 305 -13.24 -27.54 1.62
CA ILE A 305 -14.47 -27.44 2.42
C ILE A 305 -14.28 -26.39 3.52
N LYS A 306 -15.01 -25.29 3.39
CA LYS A 306 -15.04 -24.18 4.35
C LYS A 306 -16.29 -24.31 5.23
N SER A 307 -16.21 -25.03 6.33
CA SER A 307 -17.35 -25.20 7.26
C SER A 307 -16.93 -24.96 8.70
N SER A 308 -17.77 -24.25 9.46
CA SER A 308 -17.59 -24.03 10.90
C SER A 308 -17.56 -25.34 11.69
N ILE A 309 -18.23 -26.38 11.18
CA ILE A 309 -18.33 -27.71 11.80
C ILE A 309 -16.97 -28.42 11.81
N LEU A 310 -16.10 -28.16 10.82
CA LEU A 310 -14.77 -28.76 10.75
C LEU A 310 -13.77 -28.14 11.75
N LYS A 311 -14.08 -26.99 12.37
CA LYS A 311 -13.14 -26.23 13.22
C LYS A 311 -12.69 -26.99 14.48
N ASN A 312 -13.54 -27.88 15.01
CA ASN A 312 -13.27 -28.52 16.29
C ASN A 312 -12.51 -29.85 16.17
N ASN A 313 -12.48 -30.49 14.99
CA ASN A 313 -11.69 -31.70 14.73
C ASN A 313 -11.77 -32.14 13.24
N VAL A 314 -10.96 -31.53 12.36
CA VAL A 314 -10.95 -31.85 10.91
C VAL A 314 -10.79 -33.36 10.64
N LEU A 315 -9.93 -34.03 11.42
CA LEU A 315 -9.68 -35.47 11.34
C LEU A 315 -10.90 -36.34 11.63
N ARG A 316 -11.82 -35.86 12.48
CA ARG A 316 -13.03 -36.59 12.87
C ARG A 316 -14.21 -36.30 11.95
N TYR A 317 -14.22 -35.13 11.31
CA TYR A 317 -15.35 -34.65 10.53
C TYR A 317 -15.16 -34.77 9.01
N CYS A 318 -13.93 -34.94 8.52
CA CYS A 318 -13.65 -35.19 7.11
C CYS A 318 -13.57 -36.70 6.84
N HIS A 319 -14.73 -37.35 6.66
CA HIS A 319 -14.78 -38.75 6.25
C HIS A 319 -15.72 -38.90 5.05
N PRO A 320 -15.36 -39.74 4.05
CA PRO A 320 -16.26 -40.06 2.94
C PRO A 320 -17.47 -40.93 3.36
N ASN A 321 -17.47 -41.47 4.58
CA ASN A 321 -18.52 -42.39 5.01
C ASN A 321 -19.70 -41.61 5.58
N ALA A 322 -20.89 -42.19 5.44
CA ALA A 322 -22.08 -41.64 6.05
C ALA A 322 -22.05 -41.71 7.59
N THR A 323 -21.33 -42.69 8.15
CA THR A 323 -21.24 -42.93 9.59
C THR A 323 -19.80 -42.88 10.10
N CYS A 324 -19.61 -42.20 11.22
CA CYS A 324 -18.38 -42.02 11.97
C CYS A 324 -18.61 -42.61 13.36
N ASN A 325 -18.00 -43.76 13.68
CA ASN A 325 -18.17 -44.46 14.97
C ASN A 325 -19.64 -44.79 15.33
N GLY A 326 -20.45 -45.18 14.34
CA GLY A 326 -21.85 -45.58 14.55
C GLY A 326 -22.88 -44.43 14.56
N GLU A 327 -22.43 -43.17 14.53
CA GLU A 327 -23.27 -41.97 14.37
C GLU A 327 -23.11 -41.35 12.98
N PRO A 328 -24.10 -40.64 12.43
CA PRO A 328 -23.95 -39.95 11.16
C PRO A 328 -22.84 -38.89 11.23
N CYS A 329 -21.92 -38.88 10.26
CA CYS A 329 -20.82 -37.93 10.25
C CYS A 329 -21.38 -36.49 10.11
N PRO A 330 -20.98 -35.53 10.97
CA PRO A 330 -21.51 -34.17 10.94
C PRO A 330 -21.35 -33.43 9.61
N LEU A 331 -20.27 -33.68 8.87
CA LEU A 331 -20.10 -33.12 7.52
C LEU A 331 -21.13 -33.69 6.54
N HIS A 332 -21.34 -35.00 6.56
CA HIS A 332 -22.34 -35.64 5.71
C HIS A 332 -23.76 -35.17 6.07
N GLN A 333 -24.07 -35.06 7.37
CA GLN A 333 -25.34 -34.52 7.84
C GLN A 333 -25.55 -33.06 7.44
N ALA A 334 -24.52 -32.22 7.55
CA ALA A 334 -24.60 -30.81 7.17
C ALA A 334 -24.88 -30.60 5.67
N VAL A 335 -24.24 -31.41 4.82
CA VAL A 335 -24.38 -31.32 3.35
C VAL A 335 -25.68 -31.98 2.88
N CYS A 336 -25.99 -33.18 3.39
CA CYS A 336 -27.08 -34.00 2.86
C CYS A 336 -28.44 -33.83 3.53
N LEU A 337 -28.48 -33.59 4.83
CA LEU A 337 -29.73 -33.49 5.58
C LEU A 337 -30.16 -32.04 5.75
N ASN A 338 -29.22 -31.12 5.95
CA ASN A 338 -29.51 -29.71 6.21
C ASN A 338 -29.45 -28.81 4.95
N ASN A 339 -29.14 -29.35 3.76
CA ASN A 339 -29.00 -28.61 2.50
C ASN A 339 -28.19 -27.30 2.63
N MET A 340 -27.14 -27.28 3.47
CA MET A 340 -26.39 -26.06 3.76
C MET A 340 -25.44 -25.64 2.63
N SER A 341 -25.26 -26.48 1.59
CA SER A 341 -24.40 -26.16 0.44
C SER A 341 -25.21 -26.20 -0.86
N ARG A 342 -25.36 -25.05 -1.53
CA ARG A 342 -26.09 -24.95 -2.81
C ARG A 342 -25.38 -25.62 -3.99
N ASN A 343 -24.09 -25.96 -3.85
CA ASN A 343 -23.24 -26.42 -4.97
C ASN A 343 -22.66 -27.84 -4.80
N ILE A 344 -22.88 -28.49 -3.65
CA ILE A 344 -22.33 -29.82 -3.35
C ILE A 344 -23.47 -30.79 -3.14
N ASN A 345 -23.54 -31.84 -3.96
CA ASN A 345 -24.55 -32.88 -3.83
C ASN A 345 -24.06 -33.99 -2.88
N CYS A 346 -25.01 -34.76 -2.33
CA CYS A 346 -24.68 -35.91 -1.50
C CYS A 346 -23.79 -36.94 -2.18
N ASN A 347 -23.95 -37.13 -3.49
CA ASN A 347 -23.15 -38.09 -4.25
C ASN A 347 -21.67 -37.70 -4.31
N ASP A 348 -21.37 -36.40 -4.21
CA ASP A 348 -20.00 -35.88 -4.22
C ASP A 348 -19.26 -36.19 -2.92
N MET A 349 -19.97 -36.56 -1.84
CA MET A 349 -19.39 -36.89 -0.53
C MET A 349 -18.51 -38.15 -0.57
N ASN A 350 -18.72 -39.04 -1.54
CA ASN A 350 -17.88 -40.22 -1.72
C ASN A 350 -16.44 -39.87 -2.12
N ASN A 351 -16.22 -38.69 -2.68
CA ASN A 351 -14.92 -38.18 -3.14
C ASN A 351 -14.27 -37.23 -2.13
N VAL A 352 -14.58 -37.38 -0.85
CA VAL A 352 -13.99 -36.58 0.24
C VAL A 352 -12.77 -37.29 0.80
N TYR A 353 -11.65 -36.57 0.89
CA TYR A 353 -10.41 -37.11 1.45
C TYR A 353 -9.56 -36.03 2.12
N LEU A 354 -8.65 -36.50 2.98
CA LEU A 354 -7.72 -35.67 3.73
C LEU A 354 -6.39 -35.57 2.97
N ILE A 355 -5.89 -34.35 2.79
CA ILE A 355 -4.55 -34.10 2.26
C ILE A 355 -3.76 -33.22 3.22
N ASN A 356 -2.43 -33.31 3.14
CA ASN A 356 -1.57 -32.46 3.95
C ASN A 356 -1.35 -31.09 3.30
N GLY A 357 -1.88 -30.02 3.89
CA GLY A 357 -1.81 -28.62 3.44
C GLY A 357 -0.42 -28.11 3.04
N ILE A 358 0.60 -28.53 3.80
CA ILE A 358 1.98 -28.08 3.64
C ILE A 358 2.88 -29.33 3.44
N PRO A 359 2.89 -29.89 2.22
CA PRO A 359 3.68 -31.09 1.91
C PRO A 359 5.18 -30.85 1.78
N GLY A 360 5.63 -29.58 1.79
CA GLY A 360 7.03 -29.19 1.63
C GLY A 360 7.42 -28.91 0.18
N LEU A 361 8.68 -28.54 -0.04
CA LEU A 361 9.25 -28.27 -1.37
C LEU A 361 9.35 -29.57 -2.19
N LYS A 362 8.32 -29.83 -3.02
CA LYS A 362 8.27 -30.98 -3.93
C LYS A 362 7.96 -30.51 -5.36
N ASN A 363 8.59 -31.13 -6.36
CA ASN A 363 8.36 -30.80 -7.78
C ASN A 363 6.89 -30.93 -8.19
N SER A 364 6.14 -31.84 -7.56
CA SER A 364 4.70 -31.98 -7.80
C SER A 364 3.91 -30.74 -7.42
N GLN A 365 4.30 -30.02 -6.36
CA GLN A 365 3.59 -28.80 -5.93
C GLN A 365 3.85 -27.65 -6.89
N PHE A 366 5.10 -27.51 -7.33
CA PHE A 366 5.46 -26.53 -8.34
C PHE A 366 4.62 -26.70 -9.61
N SER A 367 4.50 -27.94 -10.11
CA SER A 367 3.69 -28.22 -11.31
C SER A 367 2.20 -27.95 -11.09
N ASN A 368 1.66 -28.31 -9.92
CA ASN A 368 0.25 -28.10 -9.58
C ASN A 368 -0.14 -26.62 -9.42
N ASN A 369 0.79 -25.78 -8.94
CA ASN A 369 0.56 -24.35 -8.72
C ASN A 369 1.05 -23.47 -9.87
N LEU A 370 1.52 -24.08 -10.98
CA LEU A 370 2.12 -23.35 -12.09
C LEU A 370 1.12 -22.43 -12.81
N LYS A 371 -0.11 -22.92 -13.02
CA LYS A 371 -1.17 -22.24 -13.77
C LYS A 371 -2.10 -21.47 -12.84
N ALA A 372 -2.63 -20.36 -13.35
CA ALA A 372 -3.67 -19.62 -12.68
C ALA A 372 -4.94 -20.47 -12.50
N THR A 373 -5.66 -20.24 -11.42
CA THR A 373 -7.00 -20.77 -11.24
C THR A 373 -7.85 -19.67 -10.65
N TYR A 374 -8.50 -18.94 -11.56
CA TYR A 374 -9.49 -17.95 -11.20
C TYR A 374 -10.72 -18.68 -10.64
N MET A 375 -11.17 -18.26 -9.45
CA MET A 375 -12.50 -18.65 -8.96
C MET A 375 -13.52 -18.11 -9.95
N ASN A 376 -14.43 -18.95 -10.47
CA ASN A 376 -15.53 -18.69 -11.41
C ASN A 376 -15.31 -17.55 -12.45
N GLU A 377 -15.50 -17.86 -13.73
CA GLU A 377 -15.38 -16.87 -14.82
C GLU A 377 -16.12 -15.56 -14.50
N GLY A 378 -15.36 -14.48 -14.26
CA GLY A 378 -15.87 -13.13 -14.04
C GLY A 378 -15.72 -12.51 -12.63
N GLU A 379 -15.34 -13.27 -11.58
CA GLU A 379 -15.28 -12.69 -10.22
C GLU A 379 -13.92 -12.06 -9.84
N ILE A 380 -12.81 -12.54 -10.42
CA ILE A 380 -11.46 -12.02 -10.09
C ILE A 380 -10.63 -11.89 -11.37
N ASP A 381 -10.52 -10.65 -11.88
CA ASP A 381 -9.65 -10.31 -13.00
C ASP A 381 -8.24 -9.91 -12.53
N ASN A 382 -7.27 -9.96 -13.45
CA ASN A 382 -5.88 -9.59 -13.21
C ASN A 382 -5.73 -8.19 -12.64
N GLY A 383 -6.57 -7.24 -13.10
CA GLY A 383 -6.58 -5.87 -12.59
C GLY A 383 -6.91 -5.78 -11.10
N ILE A 384 -7.81 -6.63 -10.61
CA ILE A 384 -8.16 -6.69 -9.17
C ILE A 384 -6.96 -7.19 -8.36
N ILE A 385 -6.25 -8.21 -8.86
CA ILE A 385 -5.09 -8.77 -8.19
C ILE A 385 -3.95 -7.74 -8.11
N VAL A 386 -3.72 -7.00 -9.20
CA VAL A 386 -2.78 -5.87 -9.22
C VAL A 386 -3.20 -4.81 -8.18
N GLY A 387 -4.47 -4.41 -8.16
CA GLY A 387 -4.98 -3.41 -7.20
C GLY A 387 -4.86 -3.84 -5.73
N ILE A 388 -4.96 -5.14 -5.44
CA ILE A 388 -4.78 -5.69 -4.08
C ILE A 388 -3.29 -5.72 -3.69
N PHE A 389 -2.39 -6.04 -4.63
CA PHE A 389 -0.96 -6.17 -4.34
C PHE A 389 -0.22 -4.83 -4.39
N PHE A 390 -0.61 -3.90 -5.26
CA PHE A 390 0.11 -2.65 -5.50
C PHE A 390 0.38 -1.81 -4.24
N PRO A 391 -0.52 -1.69 -3.25
CA PRO A 391 -0.23 -0.96 -2.02
C PRO A 391 0.90 -1.56 -1.17
N SER A 392 1.40 -2.77 -1.48
CA SER A 392 2.56 -3.37 -0.80
C SER A 392 3.91 -2.87 -1.31
N VAL A 393 3.96 -2.26 -2.50
CA VAL A 393 5.19 -1.72 -3.09
C VAL A 393 5.27 -0.19 -2.99
N THR A 394 4.21 0.46 -2.49
CA THR A 394 4.19 1.90 -2.21
C THR A 394 5.00 2.22 -0.95
N GLY A 395 5.12 3.49 -0.56
CA GLY A 395 5.91 3.88 0.63
C GLY A 395 7.35 4.32 0.36
N ILE A 396 7.78 4.35 -0.91
CA ILE A 396 9.15 4.77 -1.30
C ILE A 396 9.50 6.22 -0.91
N MET A 397 8.50 7.08 -0.69
CA MET A 397 8.68 8.49 -0.29
C MET A 397 8.89 8.67 1.22
N ALA A 398 8.76 7.61 2.02
CA ALA A 398 8.98 7.68 3.47
C ALA A 398 10.39 8.18 3.83
N GLY A 399 11.39 7.84 3.01
CA GLY A 399 12.78 8.22 3.25
C GLY A 399 13.09 9.69 2.96
N SER A 400 12.32 10.36 2.10
CA SER A 400 12.49 11.79 1.86
C SER A 400 11.73 12.66 2.87
N ASN A 401 10.78 12.10 3.64
CA ASN A 401 10.04 12.84 4.67
C ASN A 401 10.93 13.34 5.84
N ARG A 402 12.12 12.76 6.03
CA ARG A 402 13.12 13.18 7.04
C ARG A 402 14.30 13.93 6.42
N SER A 403 14.11 14.57 5.26
CA SER A 403 15.21 15.22 4.52
C SER A 403 15.98 16.27 5.32
N GLY A 404 15.31 16.96 6.25
CA GLY A 404 15.92 18.01 7.08
C GLY A 404 16.83 17.51 8.21
N ASP A 405 16.71 16.23 8.61
CA ASP A 405 17.49 15.63 9.71
C ASP A 405 18.71 14.84 9.20
N LEU A 406 18.86 14.72 7.88
CA LEU A 406 19.93 13.97 7.23
C LEU A 406 21.21 14.82 7.14
N LYS A 407 22.35 14.17 7.38
CA LYS A 407 23.67 14.80 7.19
C LYS A 407 23.89 15.24 5.74
N ASP A 408 23.59 14.36 4.79
CA ASP A 408 23.74 14.57 3.34
C ASP A 408 22.50 14.05 2.59
N PRO A 409 21.44 14.86 2.46
CA PRO A 409 20.17 14.40 1.87
C PRO A 409 20.28 14.05 0.38
N SER A 410 21.05 14.82 -0.40
CA SER A 410 21.22 14.60 -1.85
C SER A 410 21.86 13.26 -2.20
N GLN A 411 22.72 12.71 -1.33
CA GLN A 411 23.30 11.37 -1.51
C GLN A 411 22.53 10.28 -0.77
N SER A 412 21.98 10.59 0.41
CA SER A 412 21.31 9.60 1.25
C SER A 412 19.96 9.18 0.69
N ILE A 413 19.16 10.11 0.15
CA ILE A 413 17.83 9.79 -0.37
C ILE A 413 17.93 8.79 -1.55
N PRO A 414 18.73 9.04 -2.61
CA PRO A 414 18.87 8.09 -3.72
C PRO A 414 19.34 6.70 -3.28
N ARG A 415 20.43 6.64 -2.51
CA ARG A 415 21.05 5.36 -2.11
C ARG A 415 20.12 4.58 -1.18
N GLY A 416 19.50 5.25 -0.21
CA GLY A 416 18.61 4.62 0.75
C GLY A 416 17.33 4.10 0.11
N THR A 417 16.67 4.90 -0.74
CA THR A 417 15.41 4.50 -1.38
C THR A 417 15.60 3.39 -2.41
N ILE A 418 16.62 3.48 -3.28
CA ILE A 418 16.89 2.43 -4.28
C ILE A 418 17.25 1.12 -3.59
N LEU A 419 18.11 1.15 -2.56
CA LEU A 419 18.47 -0.05 -1.80
C LEU A 419 17.23 -0.65 -1.11
N ALA A 420 16.37 0.19 -0.51
CA ALA A 420 15.13 -0.28 0.12
C ALA A 420 14.24 -1.02 -0.90
N VAL A 421 13.95 -0.40 -2.05
CA VAL A 421 13.11 -0.99 -3.10
C VAL A 421 13.69 -2.31 -3.62
N ILE A 422 15.00 -2.38 -3.85
CA ILE A 422 15.64 -3.65 -4.29
C ILE A 422 15.48 -4.72 -3.22
N THR A 423 15.76 -4.40 -1.94
CA THR A 423 15.67 -5.37 -0.85
C THR A 423 14.26 -5.90 -0.65
N THR A 424 13.24 -5.03 -0.69
CA THR A 424 11.84 -5.45 -0.52
C THR A 424 11.32 -6.24 -1.72
N SER A 425 11.71 -5.83 -2.95
CA SER A 425 11.35 -6.56 -4.16
C SER A 425 11.89 -7.99 -4.15
N LEU A 426 13.14 -8.18 -3.74
CA LEU A 426 13.75 -9.51 -3.59
C LEU A 426 13.03 -10.35 -2.53
N ILE A 427 12.66 -9.75 -1.40
CA ILE A 427 11.90 -10.42 -0.34
C ILE A 427 10.54 -10.89 -0.86
N TYR A 428 9.79 -10.05 -1.57
CA TYR A 428 8.47 -10.41 -2.11
C TYR A 428 8.53 -11.53 -3.14
N ILE A 429 9.46 -11.44 -4.09
CA ILE A 429 9.70 -12.47 -5.11
C ILE A 429 10.09 -13.80 -4.45
N LEU A 430 11.01 -13.76 -3.49
CA LEU A 430 11.50 -14.95 -2.80
C LEU A 430 10.38 -15.63 -1.99
N ILE A 431 9.67 -14.88 -1.15
CA ILE A 431 8.59 -15.42 -0.30
C ILE A 431 7.45 -15.96 -1.16
N ALA A 432 7.00 -15.21 -2.18
CA ALA A 432 5.92 -15.64 -3.06
C ALA A 432 6.25 -16.96 -3.76
N PHE A 433 7.48 -17.07 -4.31
CA PHE A 433 7.93 -18.28 -4.97
C PHE A 433 8.03 -19.48 -4.02
N LEU A 434 8.64 -19.29 -2.85
CA LEU A 434 8.85 -20.36 -1.87
C LEU A 434 7.54 -20.85 -1.24
N ILE A 435 6.60 -19.95 -0.93
CA ILE A 435 5.27 -20.32 -0.43
C ILE A 435 4.51 -21.13 -1.47
N ALA A 436 4.53 -20.69 -2.73
CA ALA A 436 3.85 -21.39 -3.81
C ALA A 436 4.45 -22.78 -4.12
N CYS A 437 5.75 -22.99 -3.87
CA CYS A 437 6.39 -24.29 -4.06
C CYS A 437 6.20 -25.25 -2.87
N SER A 438 5.87 -24.74 -1.68
CA SER A 438 5.81 -25.53 -0.44
C SER A 438 4.39 -25.89 0.02
N THR A 439 3.39 -25.11 -0.42
CA THR A 439 2.00 -25.19 0.05
C THR A 439 1.05 -25.58 -1.07
N GLN A 440 -0.02 -26.29 -0.75
CA GLN A 440 -1.02 -26.67 -1.75
C GLN A 440 -1.83 -25.47 -2.26
N GLY A 441 -2.04 -25.38 -3.57
CA GLY A 441 -2.77 -24.27 -4.20
C GLY A 441 -4.19 -24.07 -3.66
N VAL A 442 -4.89 -25.14 -3.27
CA VAL A 442 -6.22 -25.04 -2.65
C VAL A 442 -6.19 -24.31 -1.31
N LEU A 443 -5.12 -24.49 -0.52
CA LEU A 443 -4.93 -23.80 0.75
C LEU A 443 -4.53 -22.34 0.54
N LEU A 444 -3.67 -22.06 -0.45
CA LEU A 444 -3.27 -20.69 -0.81
C LEU A 444 -4.46 -19.83 -1.23
N ARG A 445 -5.47 -20.44 -1.86
CA ARG A 445 -6.71 -19.77 -2.27
C ARG A 445 -7.68 -19.51 -1.11
N ASP A 446 -7.41 -20.02 0.09
CA ASP A 446 -8.23 -19.77 1.27
C ASP A 446 -7.82 -18.48 1.98
N ARG A 447 -8.41 -17.36 1.54
CA ARG A 447 -8.14 -16.02 2.09
C ARG A 447 -8.37 -15.93 3.61
N ASP A 448 -9.43 -16.53 4.12
CA ASP A 448 -9.83 -16.37 5.53
C ASP A 448 -9.26 -17.46 6.44
N GLY A 449 -8.61 -18.48 5.87
CA GLY A 449 -8.06 -19.60 6.63
C GLY A 449 -9.12 -20.43 7.35
N LEU A 450 -10.36 -20.44 6.84
CA LEU A 450 -11.48 -21.16 7.46
C LEU A 450 -11.20 -22.66 7.61
N SER A 451 -10.38 -23.19 6.72
CA SER A 451 -10.00 -24.61 6.69
C SER A 451 -8.93 -24.98 7.71
N ILE A 452 -8.29 -23.98 8.30
CA ILE A 452 -7.21 -24.10 9.29
C ILE A 452 -7.54 -23.30 10.56
N ASN A 453 -8.79 -23.37 11.01
CA ASN A 453 -9.27 -22.72 12.24
C ASN A 453 -9.09 -21.19 12.26
N GLN A 454 -9.28 -20.53 11.12
CA GLN A 454 -9.13 -19.07 10.95
C GLN A 454 -7.70 -18.55 11.19
N GLN A 455 -6.72 -19.44 11.12
CA GLN A 455 -5.32 -19.06 11.17
C GLN A 455 -4.84 -18.51 9.81
N LEU A 456 -3.86 -17.62 9.83
CA LEU A 456 -3.17 -17.17 8.62
C LEU A 456 -2.36 -18.33 8.01
N VAL A 457 -2.42 -18.50 6.69
CA VAL A 457 -1.69 -19.57 5.99
C VAL A 457 -0.19 -19.45 6.23
N GLU A 458 0.36 -18.24 6.20
CA GLU A 458 1.78 -17.99 6.47
C GLU A 458 2.18 -18.30 7.92
N ALA A 459 1.27 -18.05 8.87
CA ALA A 459 1.48 -18.41 10.26
C ALA A 459 1.55 -19.93 10.44
N ALA A 460 0.79 -20.71 9.64
CA ALA A 460 0.85 -22.17 9.68
C ALA A 460 2.17 -22.75 9.12
N VAL A 461 2.85 -22.00 8.24
CA VAL A 461 4.15 -22.38 7.66
C VAL A 461 5.31 -21.99 8.58
N ALA A 462 5.17 -20.91 9.34
CA ALA A 462 6.24 -20.32 10.14
C ALA A 462 6.76 -21.22 11.28
N TRP A 463 8.05 -21.10 11.57
CA TRP A 463 8.73 -21.75 12.70
C TRP A 463 9.45 -20.70 13.55
N PRO A 464 9.42 -20.75 14.90
CA PRO A 464 9.02 -21.86 15.77
C PRO A 464 7.52 -21.93 16.09
N SER A 465 6.79 -20.84 15.95
CA SER A 465 5.39 -20.75 16.38
C SER A 465 4.60 -19.81 15.46
N PRO A 466 3.32 -20.10 15.18
CA PRO A 466 2.46 -19.23 14.38
C PRO A 466 2.25 -17.84 14.97
N TYR A 467 2.39 -17.69 16.29
CA TYR A 467 2.23 -16.41 16.97
C TYR A 467 3.28 -15.39 16.54
N VAL A 468 4.46 -15.83 16.08
CA VAL A 468 5.52 -14.92 15.59
C VAL A 468 5.02 -14.08 14.41
N ILE A 469 4.28 -14.69 13.49
CA ILE A 469 3.73 -14.00 12.32
C ILE A 469 2.59 -13.09 12.72
N ILE A 470 1.73 -13.53 13.65
CA ILE A 470 0.62 -12.70 14.15
C ILE A 470 1.20 -11.43 14.81
N THR A 471 2.22 -11.57 15.65
CA THR A 471 2.88 -10.41 16.30
C THR A 471 3.62 -9.53 15.29
N GLY A 472 4.28 -10.13 14.30
CA GLY A 472 4.97 -9.40 13.23
C GLY A 472 4.01 -8.59 12.38
N ALA A 473 2.90 -9.19 11.96
CA ALA A 473 1.88 -8.52 11.15
C ALA A 473 1.19 -7.39 11.93
N LEU A 474 0.91 -7.58 13.22
CA LEU A 474 0.41 -6.49 14.08
C LEU A 474 1.44 -5.36 14.21
N CYS A 475 2.72 -5.67 14.43
CA CYS A 475 3.78 -4.66 14.50
C CYS A 475 3.96 -3.93 13.17
N ALA A 476 3.80 -4.59 12.03
CA ALA A 476 3.79 -3.97 10.71
C ALA A 476 2.62 -2.98 10.58
N CYS A 477 1.41 -3.38 10.96
CA CYS A 477 0.24 -2.50 10.97
C CYS A 477 0.41 -1.27 11.86
N PHE A 478 0.87 -1.45 13.11
CA PHE A 478 1.08 -0.33 14.02
C PHE A 478 2.22 0.57 13.54
N GLY A 479 3.33 -0.02 13.12
CA GLY A 479 4.50 0.73 12.67
C GLY A 479 4.27 1.53 11.40
N ALA A 480 3.55 0.97 10.42
CA ALA A 480 3.15 1.70 9.22
C ALA A 480 1.99 2.66 9.53
N GLY A 481 0.93 2.20 10.20
CA GLY A 481 -0.26 3.01 10.50
C GLY A 481 0.01 4.23 11.37
N LEU A 482 1.05 4.24 12.20
CA LEU A 482 1.50 5.42 12.95
C LEU A 482 2.33 6.41 12.11
N GLN A 483 2.87 5.98 10.97
CA GLN A 483 3.71 6.80 10.09
C GLN A 483 2.93 7.49 8.98
N TRP A 484 1.76 6.96 8.61
CA TRP A 484 0.92 7.44 7.51
C TRP A 484 -0.07 8.53 7.92
#